data_AF-A0A7C2MA87-F1
#
_entry.id   AF-A0A7C2MA87-F1
#
_cell.length_a   1.000
_cell.length_b   1.000
_cell.length_c   1.000
_cell.angle_alpha   90.00
_cell.angle_beta   90.00
_cell.angle_gamma   90.00
#
_symmetry.space_group_name_H-M   'P 1'
#
loop_
_entity.id
_entity.type
_entity.pdbx_description
1 polymer ?
#
loop_
_entity_poly.entity_id
_entity_poly.type
_entity_poly.pdbx_seq_one_letter_code
_entity_poly.pdbx_strand_id
1 'polypeptide(L)' 'MKMRVYELAEDLKVPAKELIGFLNKEGIKVKNHMSTLD' A
#
# COMPACT_ATOMS: atom_id res chain seq x y z
N MET A 1 -7.69 -5.71 12.86
CA MET A 1 -7.20 -6.36 11.63
C MET A 1 -6.18 -5.43 11.02
N LYS A 2 -5.03 -5.96 10.62
CA LYS A 2 -3.97 -5.18 9.98
C LYS A 2 -3.90 -5.62 8.51
N MET A 3 -4.04 -4.70 7.58
CA MET A 3 -4.04 -4.99 6.13
C MET A 3 -2.69 -4.63 5.54
N ARG A 4 -2.14 -5.46 4.65
CA ARG A 4 -0.88 -5.15 3.96
C ARG A 4 -1.14 -4.37 2.67
N VAL A 5 -0.15 -3.59 2.26
CA VAL A 5 -0.24 -2.77 1.05
C VAL A 5 -0.52 -3.61 -0.19
N TYR A 6 0.03 -4.83 -0.31
CA TYR A 6 -0.26 -5.70 -1.45
C TYR A 6 -1.71 -6.23 -1.45
N GLU A 7 -2.26 -6.53 -0.27
CA GLU A 7 -3.64 -7.02 -0.13
C GLU A 7 -4.62 -5.93 -0.59
N LEU A 8 -4.38 -4.68 -0.17
CA LEU A 8 -5.15 -3.53 -0.65
C LEU A 8 -4.97 -3.28 -2.15
N ALA A 9 -3.76 -3.46 -2.67
CA ALA A 9 -3.51 -3.28 -4.10
C ALA A 9 -4.24 -4.31 -4.96
N GLU A 10 -4.30 -5.57 -4.51
CA GLU A 10 -5.06 -6.65 -5.15
C GLU A 10 -6.57 -6.35 -5.15
N ASP A 11 -7.11 -5.93 -4.01
CA ASP A 11 -8.53 -5.56 -3.87
C ASP A 11 -8.92 -4.40 -4.81
N LEU A 12 -8.04 -3.41 -4.95
CA LEU A 12 -8.23 -2.26 -5.83
C LEU A 12 -7.87 -2.55 -7.29
N LYS A 13 -7.31 -3.72 -7.60
CA LYS A 13 -6.80 -4.12 -8.93
C LYS A 13 -5.79 -3.12 -9.50
N VAL A 14 -4.93 -2.57 -8.65
CA VAL A 14 -3.86 -1.64 -9.03
C VAL A 14 -2.49 -2.25 -8.75
N PRO A 15 -1.44 -1.89 -9.51
CA PRO A 15 -0.09 -2.32 -9.17
C PRO A 15 0.30 -1.82 -7.77
N ALA A 16 0.78 -2.72 -6.91
CA ALA A 16 1.15 -2.35 -5.55
C ALA A 16 2.26 -1.29 -5.49
N LYS A 17 3.06 -1.13 -6.55
CA LYS A 17 4.08 -0.07 -6.67
C LYS A 17 3.45 1.32 -6.85
N GLU A 18 2.35 1.40 -7.60
CA GLU A 18 1.59 2.64 -7.77
C GLU A 18 0.93 3.04 -6.45
N LEU A 19 0.34 2.07 -5.74
CA LEU A 19 -0.25 2.30 -4.42
C LEU A 19 0.80 2.79 -3.40
N ILE A 20 1.99 2.20 -3.38
CA ILE A 20 3.11 2.69 -2.53
C ILE A 20 3.47 4.13 -2.87
N GLY A 21 3.54 4.47 -4.15
CA GLY A 21 3.83 5.83 -4.59
C GLY A 21 2.76 6.82 -4.15
N PHE A 22 1.50 6.46 -4.33
CA PHE A 22 0.35 7.24 -3.87
C PHE A 22 0.38 7.48 -2.36
N LEU A 23 0.52 6.41 -1.57
CA LEU A 23 0.53 6.49 -0.10
C LEU A 23 1.67 7.39 0.40
N ASN A 24 2.88 7.23 -0.14
CA ASN A 24 4.01 8.07 0.25
C ASN A 24 3.80 9.54 -0.13
N LYS A 25 3.14 9.82 -1.26
CA LYS A 25 2.78 11.19 -1.68
C LYS A 25 1.78 11.84 -0.73
N GLU A 26 0.81 11.07 -0.23
CA GLU A 26 -0.17 11.50 0.76
C GLU A 26 0.39 11.54 2.20
N GLY A 27 1.69 11.29 2.38
CA GLY A 27 2.38 11.35 3.69
C GLY A 27 2.31 10.05 4.50
N ILE A 28 1.67 9.01 3.96
CA ILE A 28 1.62 7.67 4.57
C ILE A 28 2.89 6.91 4.19
N LYS A 29 3.84 6.86 5.13
CA LYS A 29 5.15 6.24 4.89
C LYS A 29 5.05 4.72 4.86
N VAL A 30 5.08 4.16 3.66
CA VAL A 30 5.17 2.71 3.42
C VAL A 30 6.44 2.38 2.67
N LYS A 31 7.17 1.36 3.15
CA LYS A 31 8.50 1.00 2.61
C LYS A 31 8.42 0.05 1.42
N ASN A 32 7.45 -0.86 1.44
CA ASN A 32 7.31 -1.93 0.45
C ASN A 32 5.91 -2.55 0.49
N HIS A 33 5.66 -3.50 -0.40
CA HIS A 33 4.37 -4.19 -0.55
C HIS A 33 3.91 -4.93 0.73
N MET A 34 4.86 -5.38 1.56
CA MET A 34 4.58 -6.08 2.81
C MET A 34 4.34 -5.13 4.00
N SER A 35 4.48 -3.82 3.77
CA SER A 35 4.20 -2.82 4.80
C SER A 35 2.75 -2.96 5.24
N THR A 36 2.54 -2.83 6.54
CA THR A 36 1.23 -2.96 7.17
C THR A 36 0.60 -1.58 7.31
N LEU A 37 -0.64 -1.46 6.88
CA LEU A 37 -1.50 -0.31 7.11
C LEU A 37 -2.23 -0.56 8.45
N ASP A 38 -1.92 0.28 9.44
CA ASP A 38 -2.56 0.28 10.76
C ASP A 38 -3.79 1.18 10.78
#